data_AF-A0A0R3F6R3-F1
#
_entry.id   AF-A0A0R3F6R3-F1
#
_cell.length_a   1.000
_cell.length_b   1.000
_cell.length_c   1.000
_cell.angle_alpha   90.00
_cell.angle_beta   90.00
_cell.angle_gamma   90.00
#
_symmetry.space_group_name_H-M   'P 1'
#
loop_
_entity.id
_entity.type
_entity.pdbx_description
1 polymer ?
#
loop_
_entity_poly.entity_id
_entity_poly.type
_entity_poly.pdbx_seq_one_letter_code
_entity_poly.pdbx_strand_id
1 'polypeptide(L)'
;MRRPLTLATVALALMLSGATGLVSACGHSDVSASDGRDSGRQEANRQLVLNFYDRFFNKHEVQRAAEVVTDDYRQHNPNVPDGKAPFVSYFAGFFAEHPGAAAKVVRSAVDGDLVYLHVHSTNDPQDRGQAVVDIFRVDGGKIVEHWDVIQDVPAESANGNTMF
;
A
#
# COMPACT_ATOMS: atom_id res chain seq x y z
N MET A 1 27.10 45.73 20.62
CA MET A 1 28.26 46.60 20.35
C MET A 1 28.07 47.26 18.99
N ARG A 2 27.91 48.58 18.95
CA ARG A 2 27.84 49.40 17.73
C ARG A 2 29.19 50.08 17.55
N ARG A 3 29.83 49.96 16.38
CA ARG A 3 30.85 50.89 15.86
C ARG A 3 30.91 50.85 14.32
N PRO A 4 31.34 51.96 13.68
CA PRO A 4 30.70 52.51 12.49
C PRO A 4 31.51 52.38 11.19
N LEU A 5 30.88 52.85 10.10
CA LEU A 5 31.39 52.98 8.74
C LEU A 5 32.71 53.75 8.63
N THR A 6 33.56 53.33 7.68
CA THR A 6 34.52 54.21 7.01
C THR A 6 34.37 54.06 5.50
N LEU A 7 34.06 55.18 4.85
CA LEU A 7 34.07 55.38 3.40
C LEU A 7 35.53 55.49 2.94
N ALA A 8 35.89 54.82 1.84
CA ALA A 8 37.05 55.17 1.04
C ALA A 8 36.74 54.94 -0.44
N THR A 9 36.70 56.04 -1.18
CA THR A 9 36.49 56.15 -2.63
C THR A 9 37.82 55.96 -3.35
N VAL A 10 37.92 55.11 -4.38
CA VAL A 10 38.90 55.26 -5.47
C VAL A 10 38.28 54.79 -6.81
N ALA A 11 38.65 55.54 -7.84
CA ALA A 11 38.07 55.65 -9.16
C ALA A 11 38.30 54.47 -10.13
N LEU A 12 37.29 54.29 -10.99
CA LEU A 12 37.31 54.11 -12.45
C LEU A 12 38.48 53.36 -13.12
N ALA A 13 38.15 52.23 -13.75
CA ALA A 13 38.76 51.80 -15.02
C ALA A 13 37.70 51.11 -15.89
N LEU A 14 37.39 51.73 -17.04
CA LEU A 14 36.68 51.11 -18.16
C LEU A 14 37.62 50.11 -18.83
N MET A 15 37.20 48.86 -19.01
CA MET A 15 37.69 47.97 -20.06
C MET A 15 36.50 47.17 -20.62
N LEU A 16 36.16 47.46 -21.87
CA LEU A 16 35.26 46.67 -22.70
C LEU A 16 35.99 45.42 -23.20
N SER A 17 35.45 44.24 -22.92
CA SER A 17 35.64 43.06 -23.78
C SER A 17 34.55 42.04 -23.48
N GLY A 18 33.69 41.81 -24.46
CA GLY A 18 32.63 40.83 -24.39
C GLY A 18 33.14 39.40 -24.28
N ALA A 19 32.39 38.57 -23.58
CA ALA A 19 32.33 37.14 -23.79
C ALA A 19 30.94 36.67 -23.33
N THR A 20 30.10 36.34 -24.29
CA THR A 20 28.87 35.59 -24.14
C THR A 20 29.22 34.25 -23.48
N GLY A 21 28.67 33.96 -22.30
CA GLY A 21 29.01 32.74 -21.55
C GLY A 21 27.90 32.31 -20.60
N LEU A 22 27.01 31.48 -21.12
CA LEU A 22 26.03 30.60 -20.47
C LEU A 22 25.30 31.14 -19.22
N VAL A 23 24.07 31.61 -19.45
CA VAL A 23 22.99 31.43 -18.47
C VAL A 23 22.78 29.92 -18.33
N SER A 24 23.16 29.33 -17.20
CA SER A 24 22.82 27.94 -16.88
C SER A 24 21.30 27.85 -16.76
N ALA A 25 20.66 27.40 -17.84
CA ALA A 25 19.22 27.15 -17.87
C ALA A 25 18.85 26.06 -16.86
N CYS A 26 17.68 26.27 -16.24
CA CYS A 26 16.94 25.42 -15.34
C CYS A 26 17.17 23.90 -15.53
N GLY A 27 17.71 23.25 -14.50
CA GLY A 27 17.45 21.84 -14.26
C GLY A 27 16.23 21.70 -13.35
N HIS A 28 15.02 21.91 -13.87
CA HIS A 28 13.83 21.30 -13.24
C HIS A 28 13.81 19.84 -13.69
N SER A 29 14.58 19.01 -13.00
CA SER A 29 14.59 17.57 -13.20
C SER A 29 13.18 17.01 -13.02
N ASP A 30 12.65 16.35 -14.05
CA ASP A 30 11.65 15.26 -14.18
C ASP A 30 10.79 14.74 -12.98
N VAL A 31 10.60 15.46 -11.87
CA VAL A 31 9.85 14.96 -10.70
C VAL A 31 8.39 14.65 -11.06
N SER A 32 7.77 15.42 -11.96
CA SER A 32 6.34 15.26 -12.29
C SER A 32 6.02 13.98 -13.06
N ALA A 33 6.95 13.42 -13.83
CA ALA A 33 6.70 12.24 -14.66
C ALA A 33 6.94 10.93 -13.89
N SER A 34 7.87 10.92 -12.93
CA SER A 34 8.07 9.79 -12.01
C SER A 34 6.92 9.66 -11.01
N ASP A 35 6.43 10.78 -10.48
CA ASP A 35 5.36 10.79 -9.48
C ASP A 35 4.02 10.28 -10.06
N GLY A 36 3.69 10.67 -11.29
CA GLY A 36 2.51 10.17 -12.00
C GLY A 36 2.59 8.68 -12.39
N ARG A 37 3.77 8.19 -12.79
CA ARG A 37 3.99 6.76 -13.08
C ARG A 37 3.93 5.91 -11.82
N ASP A 38 4.47 6.42 -10.72
CA ASP A 38 4.47 5.73 -9.44
C ASP A 38 3.05 5.65 -8.87
N SER A 39 2.29 6.75 -8.88
CA SER A 39 0.87 6.75 -8.48
C SER A 39 0.02 5.77 -9.30
N GLY A 40 0.23 5.70 -10.63
CA GLY A 40 -0.48 4.75 -11.49
C GLY A 40 -0.18 3.29 -11.17
N ARG A 41 1.09 2.96 -10.90
CA ARG A 41 1.50 1.61 -10.49
C ARG A 41 0.97 1.25 -9.11
N GLN A 42 1.05 2.17 -8.15
CA GLN A 42 0.52 1.99 -6.81
C GLN A 42 -0.99 1.70 -6.84
N GLU A 43 -1.77 2.48 -7.60
CA GLU A 43 -3.20 2.20 -7.75
C GLU A 43 -3.47 0.87 -8.46
N ALA A 44 -2.65 0.48 -9.45
CA ALA A 44 -2.77 -0.84 -10.07
C ALA A 44 -2.52 -1.99 -9.06
N ASN A 45 -1.52 -1.85 -8.18
CA ASN A 45 -1.26 -2.81 -7.11
C ASN A 45 -2.46 -2.90 -6.15
N ARG A 46 -2.99 -1.74 -5.74
CA ARG A 46 -4.17 -1.67 -4.86
C ARG A 46 -5.39 -2.34 -5.49
N GLN A 47 -5.67 -2.08 -6.76
CA GLN A 47 -6.79 -2.70 -7.48
C GLN A 47 -6.60 -4.21 -7.67
N LEU A 48 -5.37 -4.67 -7.92
CA LEU A 48 -5.06 -6.10 -7.99
C LEU A 48 -5.40 -6.80 -6.68
N VAL A 49 -4.97 -6.24 -5.55
CA VAL A 49 -5.24 -6.81 -4.22
C VAL A 49 -6.73 -6.77 -3.89
N LEU A 50 -7.43 -5.67 -4.18
CA LEU A 50 -8.89 -5.57 -3.96
C LEU A 50 -9.66 -6.59 -4.79
N ASN A 51 -9.29 -6.80 -6.05
CA ASN A 51 -9.93 -7.80 -6.91
C ASN A 51 -9.64 -9.23 -6.43
N PHE A 52 -8.40 -9.50 -6.05
CA PHE A 52 -8.03 -10.76 -5.40
C PHE A 52 -8.90 -10.99 -4.17
N TYR A 53 -8.99 -10.00 -3.28
CA TYR A 53 -9.71 -10.11 -2.01
C TYR A 53 -11.20 -10.42 -2.22
N ASP A 54 -11.87 -9.70 -3.12
CA ASP A 54 -13.27 -9.94 -3.47
C ASP A 54 -13.49 -11.34 -4.06
N ARG A 55 -12.69 -11.75 -5.04
CA ARG A 55 -12.82 -13.07 -5.65
C ARG A 55 -12.50 -14.21 -4.68
N PHE A 56 -11.46 -14.05 -3.89
CA PHE A 56 -10.96 -15.08 -3.00
C PHE A 56 -11.87 -15.23 -1.77
N PHE A 57 -12.13 -14.15 -1.03
CA PHE A 57 -12.83 -14.21 0.26
C PHE A 57 -14.35 -14.02 0.18
N ASN A 58 -14.88 -13.32 -0.83
CA ASN A 58 -16.33 -13.08 -0.93
C ASN A 58 -17.01 -13.96 -1.98
N LYS A 59 -16.34 -14.27 -3.09
CA LYS A 59 -16.86 -15.19 -4.12
C LYS A 59 -16.38 -16.64 -3.96
N HIS A 60 -15.44 -16.87 -3.05
CA HIS A 60 -14.84 -18.18 -2.76
C HIS A 60 -14.23 -18.85 -4.00
N GLU A 61 -13.82 -18.07 -5.00
CA GLU A 61 -13.21 -18.53 -6.26
C GLU A 61 -11.70 -18.78 -6.08
N VAL A 62 -11.32 -19.54 -5.05
CA VAL A 62 -9.94 -19.58 -4.52
C VAL A 62 -8.88 -19.96 -5.57
N GLN A 63 -9.17 -20.90 -6.47
CA GLN A 63 -8.21 -21.29 -7.52
C GLN A 63 -8.03 -20.17 -8.55
N ARG A 64 -9.12 -19.53 -8.97
CA ARG A 64 -9.09 -18.47 -9.99
C ARG A 64 -8.45 -17.20 -9.43
N ALA A 65 -8.78 -16.84 -8.20
CA ALA A 65 -8.19 -15.69 -7.53
C ALA A 65 -6.69 -15.89 -7.25
N ALA A 66 -6.26 -17.11 -6.90
CA ALA A 66 -4.85 -17.41 -6.65
C ALA A 66 -3.95 -17.36 -7.91
N GLU A 67 -4.49 -17.16 -9.11
CA GLU A 67 -3.68 -16.95 -10.32
C GLU A 67 -2.77 -15.71 -10.22
N VAL A 68 -3.13 -14.72 -9.40
CA VAL A 68 -2.29 -13.54 -9.14
C VAL A 68 -1.35 -13.71 -7.95
N VAL A 69 -1.31 -14.87 -7.31
CA VAL A 69 -0.39 -15.18 -6.20
C VAL A 69 0.78 -16.00 -6.75
N THR A 70 2.01 -15.68 -6.34
CA THR A 70 3.20 -16.45 -6.75
C THR A 70 3.30 -17.78 -6.04
N ASP A 71 3.97 -18.76 -6.64
CA ASP A 71 4.09 -20.09 -6.05
C ASP A 71 4.95 -20.08 -4.77
N ASP A 72 5.91 -19.14 -4.68
CA ASP A 72 6.78 -18.87 -3.52
C ASP A 72 6.19 -17.83 -2.55
N TYR A 73 4.88 -17.59 -2.59
CA TYR A 73 4.17 -16.67 -1.70
C TYR A 73 4.52 -16.93 -0.23
N ARG A 74 4.89 -15.85 0.47
CA ARG A 74 5.28 -15.86 1.88
C ARG A 74 4.14 -15.42 2.79
N GLN A 75 3.65 -16.33 3.61
CA GLN A 75 2.60 -16.08 4.61
C GLN A 75 3.22 -15.88 5.99
N HIS A 76 2.89 -14.76 6.63
CA HIS A 76 3.36 -14.46 7.99
C HIS A 76 2.30 -14.67 9.07
N ASN A 77 1.02 -14.82 8.71
CA ASN A 77 -0.01 -15.19 9.69
C ASN A 77 0.32 -16.57 10.28
N PRO A 78 0.56 -16.68 11.61
CA PRO A 78 0.97 -17.93 12.24
C PRO A 78 -0.10 -19.02 12.24
N ASN A 79 -1.36 -18.67 11.92
CA ASN A 79 -2.50 -19.58 11.88
C ASN A 79 -2.81 -20.10 10.46
N VAL A 80 -2.13 -19.58 9.42
CA VAL A 80 -2.36 -19.97 8.02
C VAL A 80 -1.08 -20.59 7.45
N PRO A 81 -1.16 -21.76 6.81
CA PRO A 81 0.02 -22.40 6.21
C PRO A 81 0.73 -21.54 5.16
N ASP A 82 2.07 -21.62 5.16
CA ASP A 82 2.94 -20.90 4.21
C ASP A 82 2.95 -21.52 2.81
N GLY A 83 3.17 -20.67 1.79
CA GLY A 83 3.13 -21.03 0.37
C GLY A 83 1.73 -20.97 -0.24
N LYS A 84 1.66 -20.77 -1.56
CA LYS A 84 0.40 -20.64 -2.31
C LYS A 84 -0.48 -21.88 -2.26
N ALA A 85 0.08 -23.06 -2.51
CA ALA A 85 -0.73 -24.28 -2.56
C ALA A 85 -1.35 -24.61 -1.19
N PRO A 86 -0.60 -24.56 -0.06
CA PRO A 86 -1.18 -24.70 1.27
C PRO A 86 -2.21 -23.60 1.61
N PHE A 87 -1.93 -22.34 1.25
CA PHE A 87 -2.87 -21.22 1.44
C PHE A 87 -4.21 -21.45 0.71
N VAL A 88 -4.17 -21.83 -0.58
CA VAL A 88 -5.39 -22.11 -1.36
C VAL A 88 -6.15 -23.30 -0.79
N SER A 89 -5.44 -24.37 -0.40
CA SER A 89 -6.06 -25.55 0.18
C SER A 89 -6.73 -25.26 1.52
N TYR A 90 -6.10 -24.44 2.37
CA TYR A 90 -6.65 -24.03 3.65
C TYR A 90 -7.98 -23.30 3.47
N PHE A 91 -8.00 -22.27 2.62
CA PHE A 91 -9.22 -21.48 2.43
C PHE A 91 -10.31 -22.21 1.64
N ALA A 92 -9.96 -23.13 0.74
CA ALA A 92 -10.94 -24.02 0.11
C ALA A 92 -11.72 -24.84 1.15
N GLY A 93 -11.03 -25.39 2.16
CA GLY A 93 -11.66 -26.10 3.27
C GLY A 93 -12.47 -25.17 4.16
N PHE A 94 -11.88 -24.04 4.55
CA PHE A 94 -12.56 -23.03 5.37
C PHE A 94 -13.88 -22.55 4.76
N PHE A 95 -13.92 -22.21 3.46
CA PHE A 95 -15.17 -21.76 2.82
C PHE A 95 -16.19 -22.88 2.64
N ALA A 96 -15.77 -24.15 2.56
CA ALA A 96 -16.70 -25.27 2.57
C ALA A 96 -17.39 -25.43 3.94
N GLU A 97 -16.68 -25.14 5.03
CA GLU A 97 -17.22 -25.15 6.39
C GLU A 97 -18.02 -23.87 6.72
N HIS A 98 -17.61 -22.73 6.14
CA HIS A 98 -18.19 -21.41 6.37
C HIS A 98 -18.66 -20.76 5.05
N PRO A 99 -19.72 -21.27 4.40
CA PRO A 99 -20.19 -20.76 3.11
C PRO A 99 -20.77 -19.34 3.19
N GLY A 100 -21.08 -18.86 4.40
CA GLY A 100 -21.52 -17.49 4.67
C GLY A 100 -20.37 -16.52 4.97
N ALA A 101 -19.11 -16.99 4.94
CA ALA A 101 -17.96 -16.17 5.29
C ALA A 101 -17.80 -15.02 4.29
N ALA A 102 -17.51 -13.84 4.82
CA ALA A 102 -17.35 -12.61 4.06
C ALA A 102 -16.23 -11.76 4.67
N ALA A 103 -15.58 -10.98 3.82
CA ALA A 103 -14.49 -10.10 4.19
C ALA A 103 -14.69 -8.74 3.51
N LYS A 104 -15.29 -7.80 4.25
CA LYS A 104 -15.62 -6.46 3.76
C LYS A 104 -14.45 -5.52 3.95
N VAL A 105 -13.80 -5.13 2.86
CA VAL A 105 -12.80 -4.06 2.89
C VAL A 105 -13.48 -2.73 3.20
N VAL A 106 -13.17 -2.15 4.37
CA VAL A 106 -13.73 -0.87 4.84
C VAL A 106 -12.97 0.30 4.21
N ARG A 107 -11.64 0.17 4.11
CA ARG A 107 -10.74 1.14 3.52
C ARG A 107 -9.45 0.46 3.09
N SER A 108 -8.72 1.10 2.20
CA SER A 108 -7.43 0.62 1.74
C SER A 108 -6.50 1.76 1.37
N ALA A 109 -5.20 1.51 1.48
CA ALA A 109 -4.14 2.43 1.13
C ALA A 109 -3.01 1.68 0.40
N VAL A 110 -2.10 2.42 -0.21
CA VAL A 110 -0.91 1.89 -0.88
C VAL A 110 0.28 2.78 -0.58
N ASP A 111 1.44 2.14 -0.38
CA ASP A 111 2.74 2.78 -0.27
C ASP A 111 3.74 1.96 -1.08
N GLY A 112 4.06 2.43 -2.28
CA GLY A 112 4.94 1.72 -3.21
C GLY A 112 4.38 0.35 -3.63
N ASP A 113 5.03 -0.72 -3.22
CA ASP A 113 4.63 -2.11 -3.49
C ASP A 113 3.76 -2.72 -2.38
N LEU A 114 3.52 -2.01 -1.29
CA LEU A 114 2.70 -2.46 -0.17
C LEU A 114 1.26 -1.94 -0.28
N VAL A 115 0.29 -2.84 -0.18
CA VAL A 115 -1.14 -2.53 -0.13
C VAL A 115 -1.68 -2.87 1.24
N TYR A 116 -2.36 -1.92 1.87
CA TYR A 116 -2.94 -2.04 3.21
C TYR A 116 -4.45 -2.10 3.10
N LEU A 117 -5.06 -3.06 3.75
CA LEU A 117 -6.52 -3.18 3.88
C LEU A 117 -6.91 -3.10 5.35
N HIS A 118 -8.01 -2.41 5.65
CA HIS A 118 -8.70 -2.56 6.92
C HIS A 118 -10.05 -3.22 6.64
N VAL A 119 -10.28 -4.38 7.25
CA VAL A 119 -11.32 -5.32 6.84
C VAL A 119 -12.18 -5.71 8.05
N HIS A 120 -13.49 -5.80 7.81
CA HIS A 120 -14.40 -6.52 8.69
C HIS A 120 -14.64 -7.92 8.13
N SER A 121 -14.07 -8.94 8.78
CA SER A 121 -14.21 -10.35 8.41
C SER A 121 -15.22 -11.04 9.31
N THR A 122 -16.09 -11.86 8.74
CA THR A 122 -17.14 -12.63 9.45
C THR A 122 -17.20 -14.03 8.88
N ASN A 123 -17.44 -15.04 9.72
CA ASN A 123 -17.61 -16.43 9.27
C ASN A 123 -19.03 -16.74 8.79
N ASP A 124 -20.02 -15.96 9.25
CA ASP A 124 -21.42 -16.04 8.84
C ASP A 124 -22.13 -14.69 9.14
N PRO A 125 -23.39 -14.48 8.68
CA PRO A 125 -24.10 -13.21 8.89
C PRO A 125 -24.41 -12.83 10.34
N GLN A 126 -24.33 -13.77 11.29
CA GLN A 126 -24.59 -13.58 12.71
C GLN A 126 -23.29 -13.39 13.52
N ASP A 127 -22.16 -13.74 12.93
CA ASP A 127 -20.84 -13.50 13.50
C ASP A 127 -20.57 -11.99 13.62
N ARG A 128 -20.15 -11.57 14.82
CA ARG A 128 -19.71 -10.20 15.07
C ARG A 128 -18.44 -9.88 14.28
N GLY A 129 -17.64 -10.90 14.03
CA GLY A 129 -16.48 -10.84 13.18
C GLY A 129 -15.23 -10.28 13.84
N GLN A 130 -14.24 -10.05 13.00
CA GLN A 130 -12.91 -9.57 13.35
C GLN A 130 -12.59 -8.32 12.54
N ALA A 131 -11.91 -7.38 13.18
CA ALA A 131 -11.22 -6.27 12.53
C ALA A 131 -9.82 -6.75 12.16
N VAL A 132 -9.51 -6.73 10.87
CA VAL A 132 -8.23 -7.18 10.32
C VAL A 132 -7.54 -6.03 9.63
N VAL A 133 -6.24 -5.87 9.90
CA VAL A 133 -5.35 -5.09 9.03
C VAL A 133 -4.49 -6.06 8.25
N ASP A 134 -4.78 -6.19 6.96
CA ASP A 134 -3.99 -6.99 6.03
C ASP A 134 -2.97 -6.09 5.31
N ILE A 135 -1.76 -6.60 5.13
CA ILE A 135 -0.70 -5.95 4.38
C ILE A 135 -0.20 -6.93 3.32
N PHE A 136 -0.32 -6.57 2.05
CA PHE A 136 0.15 -7.36 0.92
C PHE A 136 1.31 -6.67 0.25
N ARG A 137 2.35 -7.43 -0.11
CA ARG A 137 3.39 -6.96 -1.04
C ARG A 137 3.10 -7.45 -2.45
N VAL A 138 3.19 -6.54 -3.42
CA VAL A 138 2.95 -6.82 -4.84
C VAL A 138 4.22 -6.59 -5.64
N ASP A 139 4.70 -7.64 -6.33
CA ASP A 139 5.85 -7.55 -7.23
C ASP A 139 5.51 -8.17 -8.58
N GLY A 140 5.94 -7.52 -9.67
CA GLY A 140 5.68 -7.99 -11.03
C GLY A 140 4.19 -8.19 -11.37
N GLY A 141 3.28 -7.47 -10.70
CA GLY A 141 1.83 -7.68 -10.87
C GLY A 141 1.32 -8.98 -10.25
N LYS A 142 1.98 -9.47 -9.18
CA LYS A 142 1.59 -10.64 -8.39
C LYS A 142 1.69 -10.34 -6.90
N ILE A 143 0.84 -10.95 -6.10
CA ILE A 143 0.95 -10.97 -4.65
C ILE A 143 2.03 -11.99 -4.27
N VAL A 144 3.04 -11.52 -3.56
CA VAL A 144 4.23 -12.31 -3.21
C VAL A 144 4.39 -12.53 -1.71
N GLU A 145 3.74 -11.72 -0.89
CA GLU A 145 3.90 -11.78 0.56
C GLU A 145 2.72 -11.13 1.28
N HIS A 146 2.44 -11.59 2.50
CA HIS A 146 1.31 -11.13 3.30
C HIS A 146 1.59 -11.16 4.80
N TRP A 147 1.10 -10.13 5.49
CA TRP A 147 1.04 -10.03 6.95
C TRP A 147 -0.35 -9.60 7.37
N ASP A 148 -0.76 -10.00 8.58
CA ASP A 148 -1.97 -9.48 9.20
C ASP A 148 -1.81 -9.24 10.70
N VAL A 149 -2.75 -8.44 11.22
CA VAL A 149 -3.09 -8.39 12.64
C VAL A 149 -4.60 -8.49 12.73
N ILE A 150 -5.06 -9.40 13.59
CA ILE A 150 -6.47 -9.77 13.71
C ILE A 150 -6.93 -9.46 15.13
N GLN A 151 -8.05 -8.78 15.26
CA GLN A 151 -8.69 -8.49 16.54
C GLN A 151 -10.19 -8.79 16.47
N ASP A 152 -10.70 -9.54 17.43
CA ASP A 152 -12.15 -9.77 17.56
C ASP A 152 -12.91 -8.47 17.81
N VAL A 153 -14.05 -8.28 17.15
CA VAL A 153 -14.92 -7.12 17.39
C VAL A 153 -15.58 -7.25 18.78
N PRO A 154 -15.20 -6.42 19.77
CA PRO A 154 -15.45 -6.71 21.18
C PRO A 154 -16.90 -6.53 21.58
N ALA A 155 -17.44 -7.45 22.39
CA ALA A 155 -18.83 -7.44 22.87
C ALA A 155 -19.26 -6.09 23.45
N GLU A 156 -18.34 -5.50 24.20
CA GLU A 156 -18.47 -4.23 24.90
C GLU A 156 -17.26 -3.36 24.57
N SER A 157 -17.45 -2.05 24.53
CA SER A 157 -16.38 -1.09 24.25
C SER A 157 -16.42 0.04 25.28
N ALA A 158 -15.24 0.55 25.63
CA ALA A 158 -15.10 1.73 26.48
C ALA A 158 -15.53 3.03 25.78
N ASN A 159 -15.66 3.01 24.45
CA ASN A 159 -16.08 4.15 23.64
C ASN A 159 -17.33 3.81 22.79
N GLY A 160 -17.98 4.84 22.24
CA GLY A 160 -19.18 4.70 21.40
C GLY A 160 -18.92 4.57 19.90
N ASN A 161 -17.66 4.52 19.46
CA ASN A 161 -17.30 4.39 18.06
C ASN A 161 -17.20 2.91 17.67
N THR A 162 -17.48 2.60 16.42
CA THR A 162 -17.22 1.28 15.86
C THR A 162 -15.71 1.06 15.69
N MET A 163 -15.29 -0.20 15.57
CA MET A 163 -13.91 -0.56 15.17
C MET A 163 -13.58 -0.08 13.75
N PHE A 164 -14.61 0.20 12.95
CA PHE A 164 -14.54 0.55 11.53
C PHE A 164 -14.93 2.00 11.30
#